data_AF-A0A349K4B9-F1
#
_entry.id   AF-A0A349K4B9-F1
#
_cell.length_a   1.000
_cell.length_b   1.000
_cell.length_c   1.000
_cell.angle_alpha   90.00
_cell.angle_beta   90.00
_cell.angle_gamma   90.00
#
_symmetry.space_group_name_H-M   'P 1'
#
loop_
_entity.id
_entity.type
_entity.pdbx_description
1 polymer ?
#
loop_
_entity_poly.entity_id
_entity_poly.type
_entity_poly.pdbx_seq_one_letter_code
_entity_poly.pdbx_strand_id
1 'polypeptide(L)'
;MRTKLDQTVKAPADQPRLKVLLVSPARGTLPGHDATTLEARFMDGKLFEVALHYTYPGRKSAFVRAQFAELRKILSHRHGPLQMGAKTREEPLDGVVTRSTAYQIEPAPGSNLMLVMTEVTDAKRGDKSARFSVVYHNGGVLQQEGPRVIIRRDGVDVPPGKP
;
A
#
# COMPACT_ATOMS: atom_id res chain seq x y z
N MET A 1 -10.14 17.57 -20.02
CA MET A 1 -8.68 17.41 -20.22
C MET A 1 -8.30 15.97 -19.88
N ARG A 2 -7.59 15.26 -20.78
CA ARG A 2 -7.16 13.87 -20.54
C ARG A 2 -5.74 13.90 -19.95
N THR A 3 -5.61 13.60 -18.66
CA THR A 3 -4.29 13.53 -18.01
C THR A 3 -3.58 12.24 -18.42
N LYS A 4 -2.35 12.34 -18.93
CA LYS A 4 -1.53 11.18 -19.25
C LYS A 4 -1.04 10.54 -17.94
N LEU A 5 -1.23 9.23 -17.83
CA LEU A 5 -0.77 8.43 -16.69
C LEU A 5 0.38 7.53 -17.12
N ASP A 6 1.43 7.53 -16.31
CA ASP A 6 2.53 6.61 -16.42
C ASP A 6 2.19 5.33 -15.64
N GLN A 7 2.51 4.19 -16.23
CA GLN A 7 2.23 2.87 -15.66
C GLN A 7 3.54 2.09 -15.61
N THR A 8 3.87 1.57 -14.42
CA THR A 8 5.04 0.73 -14.21
C THR A 8 4.60 -0.60 -13.62
N VAL A 9 4.99 -1.70 -14.26
CA VAL A 9 4.76 -3.05 -13.75
C VAL A 9 6.07 -3.61 -13.22
N LYS A 10 6.07 -4.04 -11.96
CA LYS A 10 7.20 -4.71 -11.31
C LYS A 10 6.85 -6.17 -11.05
N ALA A 11 7.81 -7.06 -11.30
CA ALA A 11 7.75 -8.48 -11.00
C ALA A 11 9.01 -8.84 -10.19
N PRO A 12 8.95 -8.79 -8.85
CA PRO A 12 10.10 -9.10 -8.00
C PRO A 12 10.58 -10.54 -8.23
N ALA A 13 11.89 -10.72 -8.42
CA ALA A 13 12.48 -12.03 -8.74
C ALA A 13 12.36 -13.03 -7.59
N ASP A 14 12.39 -12.53 -6.36
CA ASP A 14 12.21 -13.27 -5.11
C ASP A 14 10.75 -13.72 -4.87
N GLN A 15 9.79 -13.11 -5.56
CA GLN A 15 8.36 -13.38 -5.41
C GLN A 15 7.68 -13.50 -6.78
N PRO A 16 7.90 -14.61 -7.51
CA PRO A 16 7.46 -14.74 -8.90
C PRO A 16 5.94 -14.63 -9.11
N ARG A 17 5.16 -14.99 -8.07
CA ARG A 17 3.69 -14.90 -8.03
C ARG A 17 3.17 -13.47 -7.83
N LEU A 18 4.02 -12.57 -7.32
CA LEU A 18 3.68 -11.18 -7.05
C LEU A 18 3.88 -10.33 -8.30
N LYS A 19 2.87 -9.52 -8.63
CA LYS A 19 2.97 -8.42 -9.59
C LYS A 19 2.54 -7.14 -8.91
N VAL A 20 3.29 -6.05 -9.15
CA VAL A 20 2.99 -4.73 -8.59
C VAL A 20 2.80 -3.75 -9.73
N LEU A 21 1.63 -3.16 -9.84
CA LEU A 21 1.30 -2.09 -10.77
C LEU A 21 1.36 -0.76 -10.04
N LEU A 22 2.17 0.17 -10.55
CA LEU A 22 2.23 1.56 -10.10
C LEU A 22 1.64 2.44 -11.18
N VAL A 23 0.70 3.31 -10.80
CA VAL A 23 0.09 4.30 -11.68
C VAL A 23 0.26 5.67 -11.06
N SER A 24 0.85 6.59 -11.82
CA SER A 24 1.04 7.99 -11.40
C SER A 24 0.96 8.92 -12.60
N PRO A 25 0.50 10.17 -12.45
CA PRO A 25 0.70 11.17 -13.47
C PRO A 25 2.20 11.56 -13.53
N ALA A 26 2.63 12.13 -14.66
CA ALA A 26 3.99 12.66 -14.76
C ALA A 26 4.28 13.77 -13.72
N ARG A 27 3.24 14.53 -13.34
CA ARG A 27 3.30 15.58 -12.30
C ARG A 27 1.96 15.70 -11.58
N GLY A 28 2.00 16.07 -10.32
CA GLY A 28 0.80 16.37 -9.52
C GLY A 28 0.11 15.11 -8.99
N THR A 29 -1.22 15.15 -8.91
CA THR A 29 -2.05 14.10 -8.31
C THR A 29 -2.83 13.31 -9.34
N LEU A 30 -3.32 12.14 -8.94
CA LEU A 30 -4.20 11.32 -9.76
C LEU A 30 -5.46 12.11 -10.17
N PRO A 31 -5.99 11.89 -11.38
CA PRO A 31 -7.18 12.61 -11.84
C PRO A 31 -8.36 12.48 -10.87
N GLY A 32 -8.88 13.63 -10.41
CA GLY A 32 -10.02 13.68 -9.48
C GLY A 32 -9.70 13.22 -8.07
N HIS A 33 -8.43 13.15 -7.67
CA HIS A 33 -8.03 12.65 -6.36
C HIS A 33 -6.76 13.35 -5.84
N ASP A 34 -6.57 13.38 -4.52
CA ASP A 34 -5.42 14.06 -3.88
C ASP A 34 -4.17 13.18 -3.77
N ALA A 35 -4.30 11.87 -3.92
CA ALA A 35 -3.17 10.94 -3.94
C ALA A 35 -2.33 11.12 -5.21
N THR A 36 -1.01 10.99 -5.07
CA THR A 36 -0.03 11.12 -6.15
C THR A 36 0.24 9.82 -6.90
N THR A 37 -0.03 8.68 -6.27
CA THR A 37 0.26 7.37 -6.87
C THR A 37 -0.73 6.33 -6.37
N LEU A 38 -1.12 5.43 -7.27
CA LEU A 38 -1.86 4.20 -6.97
C LEU A 38 -0.89 3.03 -7.12
N GLU A 39 -0.74 2.23 -6.08
CA GLU A 39 -0.09 0.91 -6.14
C GLU A 39 -1.16 -0.17 -6.04
N ALA A 40 -1.14 -1.12 -6.97
CA ALA A 40 -2.00 -2.30 -6.94
C ALA A 40 -1.12 -3.55 -6.95
N ARG A 41 -1.34 -4.44 -6.00
CA ARG A 41 -0.55 -5.66 -5.83
C ARG A 41 -1.41 -6.88 -6.10
N PHE A 42 -0.89 -7.73 -6.97
CA PHE A 42 -1.54 -8.95 -7.43
C PHE A 42 -0.73 -10.15 -6.99
N MET A 43 -1.39 -11.17 -6.46
CA MET A 43 -0.80 -12.47 -6.16
C MET A 43 -1.54 -13.48 -7.01
N ASP A 44 -0.82 -14.21 -7.87
CA ASP A 44 -1.42 -15.17 -8.81
C ASP A 44 -2.50 -14.56 -9.71
N GLY A 45 -2.28 -13.31 -10.13
CA GLY A 45 -3.25 -12.57 -10.95
C GLY A 45 -4.47 -12.02 -10.19
N LYS A 46 -4.60 -12.31 -8.88
CA LYS A 46 -5.67 -11.77 -8.05
C LYS A 46 -5.22 -10.50 -7.34
N LEU A 47 -6.00 -9.42 -7.47
CA LEU A 47 -5.78 -8.18 -6.74
C LEU A 47 -6.08 -8.42 -5.25
N PHE A 48 -5.07 -8.28 -4.40
CA PHE A 48 -5.23 -8.48 -2.96
C PHE A 48 -4.89 -7.24 -2.14
N GLU A 49 -4.22 -6.25 -2.72
CA GLU A 49 -3.90 -5.01 -2.02
C GLU A 49 -3.88 -3.80 -2.97
N VAL A 50 -4.42 -2.70 -2.48
CA VAL A 50 -4.40 -1.40 -3.16
C VAL A 50 -3.90 -0.35 -2.18
N ALA A 51 -2.91 0.44 -2.59
CA ALA A 51 -2.41 1.56 -1.82
C ALA A 51 -2.52 2.88 -2.60
N LEU A 52 -2.96 3.92 -1.91
CA LEU A 52 -2.95 5.30 -2.39
C LEU A 52 -1.87 6.06 -1.63
N HIS A 53 -0.88 6.57 -2.36
CA HIS A 53 0.24 7.30 -1.79
C HIS A 53 0.05 8.79 -1.94
N TYR A 54 0.16 9.51 -0.83
CA TYR A 54 0.05 10.96 -0.74
C TYR A 54 1.44 11.52 -0.47
N THR A 55 2.00 12.15 -1.49
CA THR A 55 3.27 12.87 -1.40
C THR A 55 3.03 14.36 -1.64
N TYR A 56 3.76 15.20 -0.92
CA TYR A 56 3.63 16.64 -1.02
C TYR A 56 5.01 17.28 -1.22
N PRO A 57 5.61 17.16 -2.41
CA PRO A 57 6.93 17.73 -2.70
C PRO A 57 6.97 19.23 -2.35
N GLY A 58 8.05 19.66 -1.68
CA GLY A 58 8.24 21.05 -1.26
C GLY A 58 7.36 21.51 -0.09
N ARG A 59 6.47 20.67 0.45
CA ARG A 59 5.69 21.00 1.65
C ARG A 59 6.41 20.54 2.91
N LYS A 60 6.28 21.33 3.98
CA LYS A 60 6.84 21.00 5.30
C LYS A 60 6.15 19.77 5.88
N SER A 61 6.88 18.95 6.64
CA SER A 61 6.34 17.76 7.32
C SER A 61 5.08 18.02 8.15
N ALA A 62 4.97 19.20 8.78
CA ALA A 62 3.78 19.60 9.55
C ALA A 62 2.50 19.65 8.70
N PHE A 63 2.60 20.11 7.45
CA PHE A 63 1.46 20.13 6.52
C PHE A 63 0.98 18.70 6.23
N VAL A 64 1.92 17.79 5.97
CA VAL A 64 1.62 16.38 5.68
C VAL A 64 0.97 15.69 6.89
N ARG A 65 1.44 15.99 8.11
CA ARG A 65 0.81 15.51 9.35
C ARG A 65 -0.63 15.99 9.50
N ALA A 66 -0.94 17.23 9.12
CA ALA A 66 -2.30 17.74 9.14
C ALA A 66 -3.20 17.00 8.14
N GLN A 67 -2.73 16.79 6.91
CA GLN A 67 -3.46 16.04 5.88
C GLN A 67 -3.74 14.59 6.32
N PHE A 68 -2.75 13.94 6.93
CA PHE A 68 -2.91 12.60 7.50
C PHE A 68 -3.92 12.57 8.65
N ALA A 69 -3.89 13.54 9.56
CA ALA A 69 -4.84 13.62 10.66
C ALA A 69 -6.28 13.81 10.17
N GLU A 70 -6.47 14.64 9.13
CA GLU A 70 -7.78 14.84 8.51
C GLU A 70 -8.28 13.54 7.85
N LEU A 71 -7.42 12.85 7.09
CA LEU A 71 -7.82 11.58 6.49
C LEU A 71 -8.12 10.51 7.54
N ARG A 72 -7.31 10.43 8.60
CA ARG A 72 -7.59 9.54 9.74
C ARG A 72 -8.95 9.83 10.33
N LYS A 73 -9.31 11.09 10.53
CA LYS A 73 -10.62 11.52 11.04
C LYS A 73 -11.76 11.09 10.11
N ILE A 74 -11.62 11.33 8.81
CA ILE A 74 -12.61 10.91 7.79
C ILE A 74 -12.81 9.39 7.81
N LEU A 75 -11.72 8.61 7.81
CA LEU A 75 -11.79 7.16 7.86
C LEU A 75 -12.39 6.66 9.17
N SER A 76 -12.06 7.32 10.29
CA SER A 76 -12.60 6.96 11.61
C SER A 76 -14.10 7.20 11.70
N HIS A 77 -14.58 8.29 11.08
CA HIS A 77 -16.01 8.58 11.01
C HIS A 77 -16.77 7.57 10.16
N ARG A 78 -16.16 7.07 9.07
CA ARG A 78 -16.81 6.15 8.13
C ARG A 78 -16.79 4.69 8.60
N HIS A 79 -15.70 4.23 9.18
CA HIS A 79 -15.46 2.81 9.48
C HIS A 79 -15.39 2.49 10.97
N GLY A 80 -15.40 3.51 11.83
CA GLY A 80 -15.11 3.36 13.25
C GLY A 80 -13.64 3.68 13.58
N PRO A 81 -13.29 3.78 14.88
CA PRO A 81 -11.99 4.27 15.31
C PRO A 81 -10.84 3.37 14.84
N LEU A 82 -9.88 3.96 14.11
CA LEU A 82 -8.67 3.24 13.71
C LEU A 82 -7.77 2.99 14.93
N GLN A 83 -7.41 1.72 15.12
CA GLN A 83 -6.49 1.27 16.16
C GLN A 83 -5.05 1.56 15.77
N MET A 84 -4.19 1.86 16.72
CA MET A 84 -2.75 1.98 16.44
C MET A 84 -2.19 0.59 16.19
N GLY A 85 -1.68 0.33 14.99
CA GLY A 85 -1.16 -0.97 14.60
C GLY A 85 0.32 -1.12 14.94
N ALA A 86 1.17 -0.29 14.32
CA ALA A 86 2.61 -0.38 14.46
C ALA A 86 3.27 1.00 14.50
N LYS A 87 4.38 1.09 15.23
CA LYS A 87 5.27 2.25 15.20
C LYS A 87 6.70 1.74 15.03
N THR A 88 7.27 2.01 13.87
CA THR A 88 8.62 1.57 13.52
C THR A 88 9.53 2.78 13.49
N ARG A 89 10.72 2.63 14.07
CA ARG A 89 11.82 3.59 13.91
C ARG A 89 12.99 2.79 13.38
N GLU A 90 13.43 3.13 12.17
CA GLU A 90 14.61 2.50 11.59
C GLU A 90 15.87 3.08 12.25
N GLU A 91 16.93 2.26 12.33
CA GLU A 91 18.23 2.73 12.75
C GLU A 91 18.72 3.82 11.79
N PRO A 92 19.41 4.86 12.30
CA PRO A 92 19.90 5.92 11.44
C PRO A 92 20.88 5.36 10.40
N LEU A 93 20.55 5.50 9.12
CA LEU A 93 21.46 5.18 8.02
C LEU A 93 22.05 6.48 7.49
N ASP A 94 23.37 6.63 7.59
CA ASP A 94 24.09 7.83 7.13
C ASP A 94 23.57 9.16 7.68
N GLY A 95 22.98 9.17 8.88
CA GLY A 95 22.39 10.35 9.50
C GLY A 95 20.94 10.64 9.06
N VAL A 96 20.35 9.75 8.26
CA VAL A 96 18.93 9.76 7.91
C VAL A 96 18.16 8.84 8.85
N VAL A 97 17.12 9.37 9.49
CA VAL A 97 16.24 8.64 10.39
C VAL A 97 14.84 8.55 9.77
N THR A 98 14.37 7.32 9.59
CA THR A 98 12.99 7.05 9.15
C THR A 98 12.13 6.62 10.33
N ARG A 99 10.94 7.22 10.46
CA ARG A 99 9.92 6.82 11.43
C ARG A 99 8.61 6.56 10.70
N SER A 100 8.02 5.40 10.94
CA SER A 100 6.71 5.04 10.40
C SER A 100 5.71 4.80 11.52
N THR A 101 4.48 5.31 11.37
CA THR A 101 3.37 5.05 12.29
C THR A 101 2.16 4.61 11.48
N ALA A 102 1.59 3.46 11.84
CA ALA A 102 0.44 2.86 11.17
C ALA A 102 -0.76 2.81 12.11
N TYR A 103 -1.92 3.20 11.58
CA TYR A 103 -3.24 2.95 12.16
C TYR A 103 -4.00 1.98 11.28
N GLN A 104 -4.83 1.12 11.85
CA GLN A 104 -5.54 0.09 11.10
C GLN A 104 -6.94 -0.18 11.66
N ILE A 105 -7.80 -0.73 10.80
CA ILE A 105 -9.12 -1.25 11.16
C ILE A 105 -9.46 -2.41 10.23
N GLU A 106 -10.23 -3.36 10.72
CA GLU A 106 -10.82 -4.44 9.91
C GLU A 106 -12.27 -4.05 9.57
N PRO A 107 -12.53 -3.47 8.38
CA PRO A 107 -13.87 -3.01 8.03
C PRO A 107 -14.84 -4.16 7.72
N ALA A 108 -14.32 -5.33 7.37
CA ALA A 108 -15.04 -6.58 7.15
C ALA A 108 -14.11 -7.77 7.38
N PRO A 109 -14.61 -8.96 7.78
CA PRO A 109 -13.79 -10.14 8.05
C PRO A 109 -12.82 -10.47 6.91
N GLY A 110 -11.52 -10.55 7.24
CA GLY A 110 -10.47 -10.87 6.27
C GLY A 110 -10.01 -9.68 5.41
N SER A 111 -10.46 -8.47 5.71
CA SER A 111 -9.97 -7.24 5.06
C SER A 111 -9.37 -6.27 6.08
N ASN A 112 -8.34 -5.52 5.69
CA ASN A 112 -7.68 -4.57 6.56
C ASN A 112 -7.54 -3.23 5.82
N LEU A 113 -7.93 -2.15 6.48
CA LEU A 113 -7.68 -0.79 6.04
C LEU A 113 -6.63 -0.16 6.96
N MET A 114 -5.47 0.16 6.38
CA MET A 114 -4.36 0.80 7.09
C MET A 114 -4.12 2.22 6.59
N LEU A 115 -3.72 3.08 7.51
CA LEU A 115 -3.24 4.43 7.25
C LEU A 115 -1.84 4.56 7.84
N VAL A 116 -0.83 4.75 6.98
CA VAL A 116 0.59 4.71 7.35
C VAL A 116 1.24 6.05 7.06
N MET A 117 1.76 6.72 8.10
CA MET A 117 2.62 7.90 8.00
C MET A 117 4.07 7.46 8.01
N THR A 118 4.88 8.02 7.12
CA THR A 118 6.35 7.89 7.14
C THR A 118 6.97 9.28 7.17
N GLU A 119 7.82 9.50 8.16
CA GLU A 119 8.60 10.72 8.35
C GLU A 119 10.08 10.39 8.17
N VAL A 120 10.78 11.21 7.39
CA VAL A 120 12.22 11.06 7.15
C VAL A 120 12.90 12.35 7.60
N THR A 121 13.90 12.22 8.46
CA THR A 121 14.73 13.33 8.95
C THR A 121 16.17 13.09 8.53
N ASP A 122 16.76 14.02 7.77
CA ASP A 122 18.18 14.03 7.45
C ASP A 122 18.88 15.01 8.39
N ALA A 123 19.65 14.47 9.35
CA ALA A 123 20.35 15.27 10.34
C ALA A 123 21.52 16.06 9.75
N LYS A 124 22.12 15.59 8.64
CA LYS A 124 23.26 16.25 7.99
C LYS A 124 22.81 17.47 7.19
N ARG A 125 21.64 17.39 6.54
CA ARG A 125 21.06 18.48 5.72
C ARG A 125 20.10 19.37 6.49
N GLY A 126 19.67 18.95 7.69
CA GLY A 126 18.64 19.65 8.46
C GLY A 126 17.23 19.51 7.86
N ASP A 127 17.06 18.57 6.93
CA ASP A 127 15.83 18.39 6.17
C ASP A 127 14.87 17.43 6.85
N LYS A 128 13.57 17.72 6.75
CA LYS A 128 12.48 16.87 7.25
C LYS A 128 11.38 16.76 6.22
N SER A 129 11.12 15.54 5.77
CA SER A 129 10.02 15.23 4.85
C SER A 129 9.05 14.23 5.49
N ALA A 130 7.83 14.20 4.97
CA ALA A 130 6.83 13.24 5.37
C ALA A 130 5.96 12.87 4.16
N ARG A 131 5.42 11.66 4.21
CA ARG A 131 4.44 11.14 3.25
C ARG A 131 3.52 10.18 3.99
N PHE A 132 2.34 9.92 3.44
CA PHE A 132 1.50 8.87 3.99
C PHE A 132 0.82 8.07 2.89
N SER A 133 0.34 6.89 3.26
CA SER A 133 -0.41 6.01 2.37
C SER A 133 -1.66 5.49 3.07
N VAL A 134 -2.74 5.32 2.30
CA VAL A 134 -3.87 4.48 2.68
C VAL A 134 -3.68 3.15 1.97
N VAL A 135 -3.80 2.04 2.70
CA VAL A 135 -3.66 0.69 2.16
C VAL A 135 -4.93 -0.08 2.47
N TYR A 136 -5.55 -0.65 1.45
CA TYR A 136 -6.62 -1.62 1.61
C TYR A 136 -6.08 -3.00 1.21
N HIS A 137 -6.12 -3.93 2.14
CA HIS A 137 -5.70 -5.32 1.97
C HIS A 137 -6.92 -6.24 2.07
N ASN A 138 -7.07 -7.15 1.11
CA ASN A 138 -8.11 -8.16 1.08
C ASN A 138 -7.47 -9.55 1.12
N GLY A 139 -7.34 -10.09 2.33
CA GLY A 139 -6.72 -11.40 2.57
C GLY A 139 -7.61 -12.56 2.12
N GLY A 140 -8.94 -12.38 2.11
CA GLY A 140 -9.89 -13.43 1.72
C GLY A 140 -9.72 -13.92 0.28
N VAL A 141 -9.30 -13.04 -0.63
CA VAL A 141 -9.05 -13.36 -2.05
C VAL A 141 -7.91 -14.38 -2.24
N LEU A 142 -6.96 -14.42 -1.30
CA LEU A 142 -5.82 -15.33 -1.32
C LEU A 142 -6.16 -16.72 -0.76
N GLN A 143 -7.19 -16.83 0.08
CA GLN A 143 -7.57 -18.08 0.75
C GLN A 143 -8.51 -18.97 -0.08
N GLN A 144 -9.11 -18.45 -1.14
CA GLN A 144 -10.07 -19.18 -2.00
C GLN A 144 -9.45 -20.20 -2.98
N GLU A 145 -8.23 -20.67 -2.77
CA GLU A 145 -7.69 -21.78 -3.58
C GLU A 145 -8.03 -23.13 -2.95
N GLY A 146 -8.98 -23.83 -3.55
CA GLY A 146 -8.96 -25.29 -3.56
C GLY A 146 -7.76 -25.82 -4.37
N PRO A 147 -7.45 -27.12 -4.29
CA PRO A 147 -6.28 -27.71 -4.94
C PRO A 147 -6.24 -27.37 -6.44
N ARG A 148 -5.12 -26.79 -6.89
CA ARG A 148 -4.90 -26.49 -8.31
C ARG A 148 -4.80 -27.79 -9.10
N VAL A 149 -5.67 -27.96 -10.09
CA VAL A 149 -5.59 -29.05 -11.07
C VAL A 149 -4.47 -28.71 -12.06
N ILE A 150 -3.47 -29.57 -12.15
CA ILE A 150 -2.39 -29.42 -13.14
C ILE A 150 -2.78 -30.24 -14.37
N ILE A 151 -3.10 -29.57 -15.48
CA ILE A 151 -3.33 -30.24 -16.77
C ILE A 151 -1.98 -30.34 -17.48
N ARG A 152 -1.46 -31.56 -17.64
CA ARG A 152 -0.29 -31.85 -18.49
C ARG A 152 -0.75 -32.47 -19.80
N ARG A 153 0.11 -32.46 -20.81
CA ARG A 153 -0.15 -33.07 -22.13
C ARG A 153 -0.51 -34.57 -22.04
N ASP A 154 -0.09 -35.22 -20.96
CA ASP A 154 -0.26 -36.66 -20.72
C ASP A 154 -1.39 -36.99 -19.71
N GLY A 155 -2.16 -36.00 -19.25
CA GLY A 155 -3.29 -36.22 -18.33
C GLY A 155 -3.51 -35.12 -17.30
N VAL A 156 -4.62 -35.24 -16.56
CA VAL A 156 -5.03 -34.32 -15.49
C VAL A 156 -4.57 -34.89 -14.15
N ASP A 157 -3.70 -34.16 -13.44
CA ASP A 157 -3.28 -34.52 -12.08
C ASP A 157 -4.15 -33.78 -11.07
N VAL A 158 -5.01 -34.53 -10.38
CA VAL A 158 -5.91 -34.01 -9.33
C VAL A 158 -5.29 -34.34 -7.98
N PRO A 159 -4.99 -33.35 -7.11
CA PRO A 159 -4.43 -33.62 -5.80
C PRO A 159 -5.38 -34.51 -4.97
N PRO A 160 -4.85 -35.44 -4.16
CA PRO A 160 -5.68 -36.30 -3.33
C PRO A 160 -6.51 -35.42 -2.37
N GLY A 161 -7.84 -35.50 -2.51
CA GLY A 161 -8.76 -34.86 -1.59
C GLY A 161 -8.54 -35.40 -0.17
N LYS A 162 -8.47 -34.51 0.82
CA LYS A 162 -8.53 -34.91 2.22
C LYS A 162 -9.90 -35.56 2.52
N PRO A 163 -9.95 -36.59 3.39
CA PRO A 163 -11.16 -37.31 3.75
C PRO A 163 -12.21 -36.42 4.42
#